data_AF-Q0UL37-F1
#
_entry.id   AF-Q0UL37-F1
#
_cell.length_a   1.000
_cell.length_b   1.000
_cell.length_c   1.000
_cell.angle_alpha   90.00
_cell.angle_beta   90.00
_cell.angle_gamma   90.00
#
_symmetry.space_group_name_H-M   'P 1'
#
loop_
_entity.id
_entity.type
_entity.pdbx_description
1 polymer ?
#
loop_
_entity_poly.entity_id
_entity_poly.type
_entity_poly.pdbx_seq_one_letter_code
_entity_poly.pdbx_strand_id
1 'polypeptide(L)'
;MRILLSSTASCRNSSRCALLHIQRLSLSSRPWLQALRHNSSGTTPKEIKIEGRTYKTDEWANTPASILDAVPRKLHLQPDHPLTITRKLIESRFPGYKTHNDLFPIVTTAQNFDSLGFPLDHVGRSRTDTYYINKETVLRTHTSAHQADTFRNNESEGYLISADVYRRDAIDRSHYPVFHQMEGARTWDRPPSRKEMEKSVGRGDPEKMWKEATKSTDIRRLRTPKSRRIILETPIHLQS
;
A
#
# COMPACT_ATOMS: atom_id res chain seq x y z
N MET A 1 49.91 -9.82 29.84
CA MET A 1 50.91 -10.73 29.24
C MET A 1 51.45 -10.03 27.99
N ARG A 2 52.68 -9.48 28.09
CA ARG A 2 53.42 -8.84 26.99
C ARG A 2 53.97 -9.93 26.06
N ILE A 3 53.96 -9.73 24.74
CA ILE A 3 55.11 -10.04 23.87
C ILE A 3 55.19 -8.98 22.76
N LEU A 4 56.30 -8.22 22.81
CA LEU A 4 56.84 -7.36 21.77
C LEU A 4 57.60 -8.23 20.76
N LEU A 5 57.62 -7.84 19.49
CA LEU A 5 58.75 -8.12 18.59
C LEU A 5 59.05 -6.86 17.79
N SER A 6 60.22 -6.30 18.08
CA SER A 6 60.89 -5.19 17.43
C SER A 6 61.64 -5.66 16.18
N SER A 7 61.71 -4.83 15.16
CA SER A 7 62.83 -4.84 14.22
C SER A 7 63.22 -3.40 13.90
N THR A 8 64.45 -3.06 14.24
CA THR A 8 65.12 -1.78 13.97
C THR A 8 66.02 -1.94 12.75
N ALA A 9 65.96 -0.99 11.82
CA ALA A 9 67.08 -0.69 10.93
C ALA A 9 67.24 0.84 10.84
N SER A 10 68.46 1.28 11.12
CA SER A 10 68.95 2.66 11.15
C SER A 10 69.84 2.88 9.93
N CYS A 11 69.70 4.01 9.21
CA CYS A 11 70.77 5.02 9.06
C CYS A 11 70.49 6.08 7.97
N ARG A 12 70.63 7.34 8.40
CA ARG A 12 71.42 8.44 7.77
C ARG A 12 70.99 9.09 6.44
N ASN A 13 70.49 10.32 6.62
CA ASN A 13 71.15 11.60 6.29
C ASN A 13 70.69 12.38 5.03
N SER A 14 70.40 13.67 5.31
CA SER A 14 70.58 14.88 4.50
C SER A 14 69.78 15.07 3.20
N SER A 15 68.80 15.99 3.23
CA SER A 15 68.92 17.28 2.54
C SER A 15 67.57 18.00 2.38
N ARG A 16 67.59 19.30 2.72
CA ARG A 16 66.83 20.42 2.13
C ARG A 16 65.37 20.65 2.57
N CYS A 17 65.22 21.67 3.39
CA CYS A 17 64.06 22.57 3.44
C CYS A 17 63.70 23.09 2.04
N ALA A 18 62.41 23.08 1.71
CA ALA A 18 61.82 24.01 0.75
C ALA A 18 60.38 24.32 1.17
N LEU A 19 60.16 25.58 1.53
CA LEU A 19 58.87 26.23 1.69
C LEU A 19 58.13 26.19 0.33
N LEU A 20 56.89 25.69 0.31
CA LEU A 20 55.95 25.86 -0.80
C LEU A 20 54.61 26.29 -0.19
N HIS A 21 54.37 27.59 -0.07
CA HIS A 21 53.55 28.39 -1.00
C HIS A 21 52.17 27.77 -1.28
N ILE A 22 51.19 28.21 -0.48
CA ILE A 22 49.76 27.99 -0.71
C ILE A 22 49.37 28.83 -1.95
N GLN A 23 49.21 28.19 -3.10
CA GLN A 23 48.53 28.79 -4.24
C GLN A 23 47.03 28.48 -4.16
N ARG A 24 46.23 29.55 -4.00
CA ARG A 24 44.79 29.57 -4.23
C ARG A 24 44.53 29.15 -5.67
N LEU A 25 43.98 27.95 -5.87
CA LEU A 25 43.43 27.55 -7.16
C LEU A 25 42.00 28.08 -7.29
N SER A 26 41.77 28.82 -8.37
CA SER A 26 40.51 29.42 -8.77
C SER A 26 39.42 28.37 -8.96
N LEU A 27 38.25 28.60 -8.38
CA LEU A 27 37.03 27.89 -8.76
C LEU A 27 36.55 28.40 -10.12
N SER A 28 37.01 27.78 -11.19
CA SER A 28 36.30 27.80 -12.46
C SER A 28 36.24 26.39 -13.03
N SER A 29 35.05 26.02 -13.47
CA SER A 29 34.77 24.92 -14.40
C SER A 29 34.83 23.50 -13.82
N ARG A 30 33.82 23.13 -13.02
CA ARG A 30 33.42 21.73 -12.81
C ARG A 30 32.24 21.40 -13.76
N PRO A 31 32.43 20.60 -14.83
CA PRO A 31 31.39 20.33 -15.83
C PRO A 31 30.32 19.31 -15.37
N TRP A 32 30.36 18.82 -14.13
CA TRP A 32 29.55 17.67 -13.70
C TRP A 32 28.29 18.03 -12.90
N LEU A 33 27.93 19.32 -12.79
CA LEU A 33 26.69 19.78 -12.16
C LEU A 33 25.60 20.21 -13.17
N GLN A 34 25.61 19.66 -14.38
CA GLN A 34 24.53 19.82 -15.36
C GLN A 34 24.04 18.46 -15.86
N ALA A 35 23.41 17.68 -14.99
CA ALA A 35 22.55 16.59 -15.42
C ALA A 35 21.42 16.43 -14.40
N LEU A 36 20.19 16.28 -14.90
CA LEU A 36 18.93 16.18 -14.15
C LEU A 36 18.25 17.51 -13.81
N ARG A 37 18.11 18.40 -14.80
CA ARG A 37 16.81 19.05 -15.00
C ARG A 37 16.08 18.25 -16.08
N HIS A 38 15.17 17.37 -15.68
CA HIS A 38 14.18 16.88 -16.64
C HIS A 38 13.30 18.06 -17.01
N ASN A 39 13.54 18.60 -18.19
CA ASN A 39 12.67 19.54 -18.84
C ASN A 39 11.40 18.75 -19.23
N SER A 40 10.38 18.76 -18.39
CA SER A 40 9.11 18.09 -18.67
C SER A 40 8.26 18.94 -19.61
N SER A 41 8.75 19.16 -20.83
CA SER A 41 7.92 19.52 -21.98
C SER A 41 7.48 18.22 -22.64
N GLY A 42 6.70 17.40 -21.93
CA GLY A 42 6.31 16.07 -22.38
C GLY A 42 4.82 16.03 -22.68
N THR A 43 4.46 15.95 -23.96
CA THR A 43 3.10 15.56 -24.38
C THR A 43 2.75 14.24 -23.70
N THR A 44 1.63 14.17 -22.99
CA THR A 44 1.17 12.92 -22.38
C THR A 44 0.96 11.88 -23.49
N PRO A 45 1.51 10.67 -23.36
CA PRO A 45 1.36 9.63 -24.38
C PRO A 45 -0.12 9.30 -24.50
N LYS A 46 -0.69 9.31 -25.72
CA LYS A 46 -2.13 9.10 -25.97
C LYS A 46 -2.68 7.77 -25.44
N GLU A 47 -1.81 6.77 -25.34
CA GLU A 47 -2.13 5.44 -24.83
C GLU A 47 -1.01 4.92 -23.95
N ILE A 48 -1.37 4.18 -22.90
CA ILE A 48 -0.47 3.51 -21.99
C ILE A 48 -0.79 2.00 -22.00
N LYS A 49 0.24 1.16 -22.10
CA LYS A 49 0.12 -0.30 -22.07
C LYS A 49 0.72 -0.85 -20.78
N ILE A 50 -0.07 -1.58 -20.00
CA ILE A 50 0.35 -2.14 -18.70
C ILE A 50 -0.13 -3.60 -18.64
N GLU A 51 0.81 -4.53 -18.45
CA GLU A 51 0.56 -5.99 -18.40
C GLU A 51 -0.40 -6.49 -19.51
N GLY A 52 -0.22 -6.00 -20.74
CA GLY A 52 -1.04 -6.40 -21.90
C GLY A 52 -2.38 -5.69 -22.06
N ARG A 53 -2.76 -4.80 -21.14
CA ARG A 53 -3.97 -3.95 -21.24
C ARG A 53 -3.61 -2.56 -21.74
N THR A 54 -4.42 -2.03 -22.67
CA THR A 54 -4.25 -0.68 -23.22
C THR A 54 -5.25 0.27 -22.62
N TYR A 55 -4.78 1.44 -22.18
CA TYR A 55 -5.60 2.51 -21.61
C TYR A 55 -5.40 3.78 -22.41
N LYS A 56 -6.49 4.45 -22.76
CA LYS A 56 -6.44 5.81 -23.32
C LYS A 56 -6.12 6.79 -22.20
N THR A 57 -5.29 7.76 -22.50
CA THR A 57 -4.98 8.86 -21.59
C THR A 57 -5.74 10.11 -21.96
N ASP A 58 -5.85 11.03 -21.01
CA ASP A 58 -6.46 12.35 -21.17
C ASP A 58 -5.63 13.40 -20.41
N GLU A 59 -6.22 14.59 -20.23
CA GLU A 59 -5.59 15.70 -19.50
C GLU A 59 -5.38 15.43 -18.00
N TRP A 60 -6.08 14.43 -17.44
CA TRP A 60 -5.95 14.03 -16.04
C TRP A 60 -4.75 13.14 -15.78
N ALA A 61 -4.28 12.43 -16.81
CA ALA A 61 -3.14 11.53 -16.73
C ALA A 61 -1.91 12.22 -16.08
N ASN A 62 -1.34 11.58 -15.07
CA ASN A 62 -0.19 12.12 -14.32
C ASN A 62 0.78 11.02 -13.85
N THR A 63 0.67 9.80 -14.39
CA THR A 63 1.45 8.64 -13.95
C THR A 63 2.78 8.57 -14.71
N PRO A 64 3.94 8.71 -14.03
CA PRO A 64 5.25 8.65 -14.68
C PRO A 64 5.66 7.21 -15.01
N ALA A 65 6.53 7.04 -16.03
CA ALA A 65 7.01 5.73 -16.46
C ALA A 65 7.65 4.91 -15.33
N SER A 66 8.37 5.55 -14.41
CA SER A 66 8.99 4.89 -13.25
C SER A 66 7.99 4.16 -12.34
N ILE A 67 6.76 4.68 -12.24
CA ILE A 67 5.67 4.06 -11.48
C ILE A 67 5.03 2.94 -12.29
N LEU A 68 4.87 3.11 -13.61
CA LEU A 68 4.39 2.07 -14.50
C LEU A 68 5.33 0.85 -14.51
N ASP A 69 6.64 1.08 -14.47
CA ASP A 69 7.67 0.04 -14.39
C ASP A 69 7.70 -0.69 -13.03
N ALA A 70 7.04 -0.14 -12.00
CA ALA A 70 6.92 -0.78 -10.70
C ALA A 70 5.78 -1.81 -10.65
N VAL A 71 4.73 -1.63 -11.46
CA VAL A 71 3.54 -2.50 -11.52
C VAL A 71 3.86 -3.99 -11.67
N PRO A 72 4.69 -4.42 -12.62
CA PRO A 72 4.93 -5.86 -12.83
C PRO A 72 5.79 -6.51 -11.74
N ARG A 73 6.39 -5.73 -10.80
CA ARG A 73 7.37 -6.27 -9.84
C ARG A 73 6.73 -7.22 -8.82
N LYS A 74 5.50 -6.94 -8.36
CA LYS A 74 4.70 -7.74 -7.42
C LYS A 74 5.55 -8.34 -6.28
N LEU A 75 6.26 -7.48 -5.54
CA LEU A 75 7.28 -7.91 -4.56
C LEU A 75 6.72 -8.82 -3.45
N HIS A 76 5.45 -8.65 -3.07
CA HIS A 76 4.74 -9.51 -2.10
C HIS A 76 4.44 -10.93 -2.60
N LEU A 77 4.68 -11.20 -3.89
CA LEU A 77 4.56 -12.52 -4.50
C LEU A 77 5.91 -13.17 -4.79
N GLN A 78 7.01 -12.41 -4.74
CA GLN A 78 8.34 -12.95 -5.04
C GLN A 78 8.79 -13.92 -3.94
N PRO A 79 9.28 -15.13 -4.28
CA PRO A 79 9.85 -16.04 -3.29
C PRO A 79 10.94 -15.38 -2.45
N ASP A 80 11.01 -15.72 -1.17
CA ASP A 80 12.02 -15.26 -0.21
C ASP A 80 12.13 -13.73 0.02
N HIS A 81 11.24 -12.94 -0.58
CA HIS A 81 11.15 -11.52 -0.30
C HIS A 81 10.58 -11.27 1.12
N PRO A 82 11.11 -10.32 1.91
CA PRO A 82 10.61 -10.03 3.26
C PRO A 82 9.11 -9.74 3.30
N LEU A 83 8.58 -9.04 2.29
CA LEU A 83 7.14 -8.78 2.16
C LEU A 83 6.33 -10.06 1.99
N THR A 84 6.83 -11.02 1.22
CA THR A 84 6.18 -12.34 1.03
C THR A 84 6.16 -13.12 2.34
N ILE A 85 7.26 -13.10 3.09
CA ILE A 85 7.36 -13.76 4.39
C ILE A 85 6.35 -13.13 5.36
N THR A 86 6.33 -11.80 5.48
CA THR A 86 5.39 -11.10 6.36
C THR A 86 3.94 -11.33 5.94
N ARG A 87 3.64 -11.27 4.64
CA ARG A 87 2.31 -11.59 4.11
C ARG A 87 1.86 -12.99 4.54
N LYS A 88 2.68 -14.01 4.26
CA LYS A 88 2.38 -15.41 4.64
C LYS A 88 2.22 -15.57 6.15
N LEU A 89 3.05 -14.88 6.94
CA LEU A 89 2.94 -14.91 8.40
C LEU A 89 1.60 -14.34 8.88
N ILE A 90 1.14 -13.22 8.31
CA ILE A 90 -0.16 -12.64 8.65
C ILE A 90 -1.28 -13.57 8.19
N GLU A 91 -1.24 -14.04 6.93
CA GLU A 91 -2.24 -15.00 6.39
C GLU A 91 -2.37 -16.24 7.25
N SER A 92 -1.27 -16.78 7.80
CA SER A 92 -1.30 -17.96 8.68
C SER A 92 -2.11 -17.77 9.97
N ARG A 93 -2.36 -16.51 10.38
CA ARG A 93 -3.16 -16.18 11.57
C ARG A 93 -4.65 -16.10 11.30
N PHE A 94 -5.08 -16.19 10.04
CA PHE A 94 -6.49 -16.10 9.65
C PHE A 94 -6.93 -17.37 8.90
N PRO A 95 -6.99 -18.54 9.58
CA PRO A 95 -7.49 -19.76 8.96
C PRO A 95 -8.95 -19.58 8.53
N GLY A 96 -9.29 -20.12 7.35
CA GLY A 96 -10.64 -20.00 6.78
C GLY A 96 -10.92 -18.71 6.00
N TYR A 97 -9.96 -17.77 5.95
CA TYR A 97 -10.06 -16.60 5.08
C TYR A 97 -9.54 -16.92 3.68
N LYS A 98 -10.27 -16.49 2.64
CA LYS A 98 -9.80 -16.61 1.26
C LYS A 98 -8.80 -15.49 0.93
N THR A 99 -7.62 -15.84 0.44
CA THR A 99 -6.58 -14.85 0.10
C THR A 99 -6.66 -14.41 -1.37
N HIS A 100 -6.56 -13.10 -1.62
CA HIS A 100 -6.49 -12.49 -2.94
C HIS A 100 -5.21 -11.64 -3.03
N ASN A 101 -4.23 -12.11 -3.80
CA ASN A 101 -2.90 -11.48 -3.86
C ASN A 101 -2.48 -11.03 -5.28
N ASP A 102 -3.30 -11.36 -6.28
CA ASP A 102 -3.05 -11.20 -7.72
C ASP A 102 -4.02 -10.22 -8.40
N LEU A 103 -4.81 -9.48 -7.61
CA LEU A 103 -5.75 -8.48 -8.13
C LEU A 103 -5.02 -7.38 -8.90
N PHE A 104 -5.61 -6.95 -10.01
CA PHE A 104 -4.99 -5.98 -10.91
C PHE A 104 -4.94 -4.57 -10.30
N PRO A 105 -3.81 -3.85 -10.36
CA PRO A 105 -3.62 -2.57 -9.64
C PRO A 105 -4.35 -1.38 -10.25
N ILE A 106 -4.71 -1.45 -11.53
CA ILE A 106 -5.46 -0.39 -12.19
C ILE A 106 -6.94 -0.65 -12.00
N VAL A 107 -7.61 0.33 -11.41
CA VAL A 107 -9.03 0.26 -11.04
C VAL A 107 -9.76 1.52 -11.51
N THR A 108 -11.07 1.45 -11.56
CA THR A 108 -11.89 2.63 -11.81
C THR A 108 -11.85 3.58 -10.61
N THR A 109 -12.05 4.89 -10.84
CA THR A 109 -12.25 5.86 -9.76
C THR A 109 -13.43 5.49 -8.87
N ALA A 110 -14.46 4.86 -9.44
CA ALA A 110 -15.61 4.38 -8.70
C ALA A 110 -15.24 3.24 -7.72
N GLN A 111 -14.43 2.28 -8.15
CA GLN A 111 -13.91 1.23 -7.27
C GLN A 111 -13.05 1.82 -6.17
N ASN A 112 -12.10 2.69 -6.51
CA ASN A 112 -11.15 3.24 -5.55
C ASN A 112 -11.79 4.23 -4.56
N PHE A 113 -12.83 4.98 -4.94
CA PHE A 113 -13.34 6.07 -4.09
C PHE A 113 -14.85 6.00 -3.85
N ASP A 114 -15.66 5.90 -4.91
CA ASP A 114 -17.13 5.99 -4.78
C ASP A 114 -17.70 4.84 -3.94
N SER A 115 -17.18 3.62 -4.16
CA SER A 115 -17.62 2.41 -3.45
C SER A 115 -17.38 2.48 -1.94
N LEU A 116 -16.43 3.32 -1.53
CA LEU A 116 -16.02 3.53 -0.14
C LEU A 116 -16.65 4.80 0.47
N GLY A 117 -17.46 5.53 -0.29
CA GLY A 117 -18.17 6.72 0.19
C GLY A 117 -17.34 8.00 0.24
N PHE A 118 -16.22 8.06 -0.48
CA PHE A 118 -15.45 9.29 -0.60
C PHE A 118 -16.27 10.30 -1.43
N PRO A 119 -16.44 11.56 -1.02
CA PRO A 119 -17.10 12.55 -1.86
C PRO A 119 -16.19 13.00 -3.02
N LEU A 120 -16.76 13.61 -4.08
CA LEU A 120 -16.03 13.98 -5.30
C LEU A 120 -14.94 15.04 -5.05
N ASP A 121 -15.11 15.88 -4.03
CA ASP A 121 -14.20 16.94 -3.60
C ASP A 121 -13.19 16.49 -2.53
N HIS A 122 -13.12 15.19 -2.24
CA HIS A 122 -12.20 14.66 -1.24
C HIS A 122 -10.73 14.87 -1.64
N VAL A 123 -9.89 15.32 -0.71
CA VAL A 123 -8.46 15.61 -0.93
C VAL A 123 -7.72 14.42 -1.54
N GLY A 124 -7.99 13.20 -1.07
CA GLY A 124 -7.42 11.97 -1.65
C GLY A 124 -7.74 11.71 -3.13
N ARG A 125 -8.77 12.36 -3.71
CA ARG A 125 -9.05 12.33 -5.16
C ARG A 125 -8.25 13.37 -5.95
N SER A 126 -7.48 14.22 -5.26
CA SER A 126 -6.65 15.22 -5.93
C SER A 126 -5.60 14.54 -6.81
N ARG A 127 -5.33 15.16 -7.96
CA ARG A 127 -4.22 14.78 -8.85
C ARG A 127 -2.85 14.92 -8.19
N THR A 128 -2.75 15.65 -7.08
CA THR A 128 -1.50 15.77 -6.32
C THR A 128 -1.17 14.50 -5.55
N ASP A 129 -2.19 13.74 -5.15
CA ASP A 129 -2.08 12.64 -4.17
C ASP A 129 -2.28 11.27 -4.84
N THR A 130 -2.99 11.23 -5.97
CA THR A 130 -3.34 10.00 -6.69
C THR A 130 -2.75 9.96 -8.09
N TYR A 131 -2.31 8.76 -8.51
CA TYR A 131 -1.88 8.47 -9.87
C TYR A 131 -3.08 8.13 -10.77
N TYR A 132 -3.38 9.03 -11.69
CA TYR A 132 -4.39 8.91 -12.73
C TYR A 132 -3.77 8.44 -14.05
N ILE A 133 -4.41 7.46 -14.67
CA ILE A 133 -4.17 7.03 -16.06
C ILE A 133 -5.04 7.85 -17.01
N ASN A 134 -6.30 8.06 -16.60
CA ASN A 134 -7.26 9.00 -17.17
C ASN A 134 -8.26 9.41 -16.07
N LYS A 135 -9.21 10.29 -16.35
CA LYS A 135 -10.18 10.80 -15.38
C LYS A 135 -10.99 9.70 -14.66
N GLU A 136 -11.25 8.58 -15.32
CA GLU A 136 -12.05 7.47 -14.77
C GLU A 136 -11.20 6.30 -14.25
N THR A 137 -9.88 6.33 -14.41
CA THR A 137 -8.99 5.20 -14.16
C THR A 137 -7.74 5.61 -13.38
N VAL A 138 -7.48 4.92 -12.26
CA VAL A 138 -6.37 5.21 -11.34
C VAL A 138 -5.56 3.95 -11.03
N LEU A 139 -4.32 4.13 -10.58
CA LEU A 139 -3.66 3.11 -9.78
C LEU A 139 -4.29 3.13 -8.38
N ARG A 140 -4.64 1.96 -7.84
CA ARG A 140 -5.32 1.86 -6.54
C ARG A 140 -4.48 2.50 -5.43
N THR A 141 -5.12 3.30 -4.59
CA THR A 141 -4.47 3.98 -3.46
C THR A 141 -4.51 3.16 -2.18
N HIS A 142 -5.39 2.14 -2.13
CA HIS A 142 -5.56 1.20 -1.03
C HIS A 142 -6.18 -0.09 -1.54
N THR A 143 -6.02 -1.19 -0.80
CA THR A 143 -6.62 -2.49 -1.15
C THR A 143 -8.16 -2.49 -1.06
N SER A 144 -8.76 -1.52 -0.34
CA SER A 144 -10.22 -1.36 -0.23
C SER A 144 -10.92 -1.18 -1.58
N ALA A 145 -10.20 -0.78 -2.62
CA ALA A 145 -10.73 -0.61 -3.96
C ALA A 145 -11.35 -1.91 -4.53
N HIS A 146 -10.92 -3.08 -4.03
CA HIS A 146 -11.42 -4.37 -4.46
C HIS A 146 -12.47 -4.97 -3.52
N GLN A 147 -12.61 -4.45 -2.30
CA GLN A 147 -13.46 -5.05 -1.26
C GLN A 147 -14.93 -5.16 -1.69
N ALA A 148 -15.48 -4.14 -2.34
CA ALA A 148 -16.88 -4.14 -2.78
C ALA A 148 -17.16 -5.28 -3.78
N ASP A 149 -16.24 -5.52 -4.71
CA ASP A 149 -16.37 -6.60 -5.70
C ASP A 149 -16.12 -7.97 -5.05
N THR A 150 -15.14 -8.09 -4.16
CA THR A 150 -14.90 -9.31 -3.38
C THR A 150 -16.11 -9.69 -2.53
N PHE A 151 -16.77 -8.72 -1.89
CA PHE A 151 -18.00 -8.96 -1.14
C PHE A 151 -19.17 -9.38 -2.03
N ARG A 152 -19.32 -8.77 -3.21
CA ARG A 152 -20.39 -9.14 -4.16
C ARG A 152 -20.23 -10.55 -4.67
N ASN A 153 -19.00 -11.00 -4.90
CA ASN A 153 -18.72 -12.36 -5.36
C ASN A 153 -19.01 -13.41 -4.27
N ASN A 154 -18.97 -13.02 -2.98
CA ASN A 154 -19.33 -13.83 -1.83
C ASN A 154 -18.70 -15.24 -1.84
N GLU A 155 -17.42 -15.31 -2.19
CA GLU A 155 -16.70 -16.58 -2.37
C GLU A 155 -16.28 -17.24 -1.04
N SER A 156 -16.38 -16.51 0.06
CA SER A 156 -16.05 -16.97 1.41
C SER A 156 -16.68 -16.06 2.47
N GLU A 157 -16.83 -16.55 3.70
CA GLU A 157 -17.31 -15.73 4.82
C GLU A 157 -16.34 -14.59 5.15
N GLY A 158 -15.05 -14.77 4.92
CA GLY A 158 -14.04 -13.74 5.07
C GLY A 158 -12.87 -13.91 4.12
N TYR A 159 -12.24 -12.80 3.80
CA TYR A 159 -11.14 -12.73 2.84
C TYR A 159 -10.00 -11.84 3.35
N LEU A 160 -8.81 -12.07 2.80
CA LEU A 160 -7.64 -11.22 2.93
C LEU A 160 -7.22 -10.75 1.53
N ILE A 161 -6.94 -9.47 1.38
CA ILE A 161 -6.41 -8.87 0.15
C ILE A 161 -5.04 -8.32 0.49
N SER A 162 -3.99 -8.78 -0.21
CA SER A 162 -2.64 -8.24 -0.07
C SER A 162 -2.14 -7.74 -1.41
N ALA A 163 -1.75 -6.48 -1.49
CA ALA A 163 -1.33 -5.90 -2.76
C ALA A 163 -0.42 -4.69 -2.56
N ASP A 164 0.32 -4.38 -3.63
CA ASP A 164 0.98 -3.10 -3.85
C ASP A 164 -0.05 -1.98 -4.05
N VAL A 165 0.20 -0.81 -3.47
CA VAL A 165 -0.65 0.39 -3.56
C VAL A 165 0.19 1.60 -3.92
N TYR A 166 -0.44 2.57 -4.58
CA TYR A 166 0.25 3.65 -5.27
C TYR A 166 -0.23 5.01 -4.78
N ARG A 167 0.69 5.83 -4.27
CA ARG A 167 0.39 7.18 -3.78
C ARG A 167 1.46 8.16 -4.23
N ARG A 168 1.04 9.39 -4.53
CA ARG A 168 1.96 10.47 -4.90
C ARG A 168 2.55 11.16 -3.66
N ASP A 169 3.09 10.37 -2.75
CA ASP A 169 3.71 10.90 -1.54
C ASP A 169 5.12 11.44 -1.87
N ALA A 170 5.56 12.45 -1.10
CA ALA A 170 6.92 12.95 -1.21
C ALA A 170 7.91 11.85 -0.78
N ILE A 171 8.96 11.64 -1.56
CA ILE A 171 9.96 10.60 -1.25
C ILE A 171 10.80 11.09 -0.08
N ASP A 172 10.69 10.42 1.06
CA ASP A 172 11.52 10.65 2.24
C ASP A 172 11.86 9.33 2.94
N ARG A 173 12.42 9.39 4.14
CA ARG A 173 12.85 8.21 4.91
C ARG A 173 11.69 7.25 5.28
N SER A 174 10.46 7.76 5.33
CA SER A 174 9.25 7.07 5.79
C SER A 174 8.13 7.04 4.75
N HIS A 175 8.37 7.52 3.54
CA HIS A 175 7.37 7.59 2.48
C HIS A 175 7.96 7.14 1.16
N TYR A 176 7.31 6.15 0.55
CA TYR A 176 7.67 5.66 -0.77
C TYR A 176 6.40 5.54 -1.62
N PRO A 177 6.41 5.95 -2.91
CA PRO A 177 5.20 6.00 -3.73
C PRO A 177 4.52 4.65 -4.00
N VAL A 178 5.23 3.54 -3.81
CA VAL A 178 4.72 2.17 -4.04
C VAL A 178 5.00 1.30 -2.81
N PHE A 179 4.01 1.11 -1.96
CA PHE A 179 4.15 0.30 -0.74
C PHE A 179 3.11 -0.82 -0.74
N HIS A 180 3.15 -1.71 0.26
CA HIS A 180 2.26 -2.85 0.31
C HIS A 180 1.28 -2.72 1.48
N GLN A 181 0.04 -3.06 1.19
CA GLN A 181 -1.06 -3.05 2.14
C GLN A 181 -1.71 -4.43 2.16
N MET A 182 -2.12 -4.86 3.35
CA MET A 182 -3.01 -6.00 3.52
C MET A 182 -4.24 -5.54 4.28
N GLU A 183 -5.41 -5.96 3.81
CA GLU A 183 -6.70 -5.77 4.47
C GLU A 183 -7.47 -7.07 4.53
N GLY A 184 -8.35 -7.16 5.52
CA GLY A 184 -9.21 -8.32 5.68
C GLY A 184 -10.61 -7.93 6.11
N ALA A 185 -11.59 -8.69 5.65
CA ALA A 185 -12.95 -8.55 6.14
C ALA A 185 -13.64 -9.90 6.28
N ARG A 186 -14.59 -9.98 7.20
CA ARG A 186 -15.45 -11.15 7.39
C ARG A 186 -16.88 -10.69 7.60
N THR A 187 -17.81 -11.38 6.98
CA THR A 187 -19.25 -11.21 7.20
C THR A 187 -19.73 -12.24 8.21
N TRP A 188 -20.71 -11.85 9.01
CA TRP A 188 -21.43 -12.74 9.90
C TRP A 188 -22.90 -12.34 9.91
N ASP A 189 -23.75 -13.30 10.24
CA ASP A 189 -25.16 -13.01 10.39
C ASP A 189 -25.40 -12.19 11.65
N ARG A 190 -26.19 -11.13 11.46
CA ARG A 190 -26.68 -10.34 12.58
C ARG A 190 -27.68 -11.21 13.36
N PRO A 191 -27.59 -11.28 14.70
CA PRO A 191 -28.65 -11.93 15.46
C PRO A 191 -29.99 -11.24 15.17
N PRO A 192 -31.09 -11.99 15.06
CA PRO A 192 -32.40 -11.43 14.79
C PRO A 192 -32.75 -10.39 15.85
N SER A 193 -33.36 -9.29 15.42
CA SER A 193 -33.83 -8.29 16.38
C SER A 193 -34.94 -8.86 17.25
N ARG A 194 -35.10 -8.31 18.46
CA ARG A 194 -36.17 -8.73 19.38
C ARG A 194 -37.56 -8.73 18.72
N LYS A 195 -37.85 -7.72 17.89
CA LYS A 195 -39.11 -7.62 17.13
C LYS A 195 -39.27 -8.71 16.07
N GLU A 196 -38.19 -9.13 15.42
CA GLU A 196 -38.20 -10.24 14.45
C GLU A 196 -38.38 -11.58 15.14
N MET A 197 -37.78 -11.76 16.33
CA MET A 197 -37.99 -12.95 17.16
C MET A 197 -39.40 -13.01 17.74
N GLU A 198 -39.93 -11.91 18.29
CA GLU A 198 -41.30 -11.84 18.81
C GLU A 198 -42.35 -12.15 17.73
N LYS A 199 -42.06 -11.83 16.46
CA LYS A 199 -42.93 -12.14 15.32
C LYS A 199 -42.81 -13.60 14.84
N SER A 200 -41.66 -14.24 15.01
CA SER A 200 -41.43 -15.65 14.62
C SER A 200 -41.81 -16.65 15.72
N VAL A 201 -41.81 -16.21 16.98
CA VAL A 201 -42.11 -17.04 18.14
C VAL A 201 -43.61 -17.04 18.40
N GLY A 202 -44.30 -18.02 17.82
CA GLY A 202 -45.70 -18.30 18.15
C GLY A 202 -45.93 -18.85 19.57
N ARG A 203 -44.91 -19.40 20.27
CA ARG A 203 -45.06 -20.06 21.60
C ARG A 203 -43.73 -20.22 22.40
N GLY A 204 -42.99 -19.16 22.68
CA GLY A 204 -41.74 -19.24 23.47
C GLY A 204 -41.39 -17.93 24.16
N ASP A 205 -40.67 -17.99 25.28
CA ASP A 205 -40.24 -16.81 26.05
C ASP A 205 -39.10 -16.06 25.32
N PRO A 206 -39.37 -14.87 24.75
CA PRO A 206 -38.39 -14.12 23.95
C PRO A 206 -37.18 -13.66 24.78
N GLU A 207 -37.34 -13.51 26.10
CA GLU A 207 -36.28 -13.00 26.96
C GLU A 207 -35.18 -14.03 27.22
N LYS A 208 -35.57 -15.31 27.32
CA LYS A 208 -34.63 -16.43 27.47
C LYS A 208 -33.76 -16.60 26.23
N MET A 209 -34.35 -16.55 25.04
CA MET A 209 -33.63 -16.68 23.76
C MET A 209 -32.69 -15.51 23.50
N TRP A 210 -33.09 -14.27 23.84
CA TRP A 210 -32.21 -13.12 23.71
C TRP A 210 -30.96 -13.25 24.58
N LYS A 211 -31.11 -13.69 25.84
CA LYS A 211 -29.99 -13.94 26.77
C LYS A 211 -29.07 -15.05 26.26
N GLU A 212 -29.59 -16.03 25.55
CA GLU A 212 -28.82 -17.13 24.97
C GLU A 212 -28.07 -16.72 23.69
N ALA A 213 -28.72 -15.98 22.78
CA ALA A 213 -28.11 -15.42 21.57
C ALA A 213 -27.01 -14.38 21.87
N THR A 214 -27.15 -13.62 22.95
CA THR A 214 -26.17 -12.63 23.40
C THR A 214 -25.05 -13.21 24.28
N LYS A 215 -25.27 -14.37 24.93
CA LYS A 215 -24.21 -15.10 25.66
C LYS A 215 -23.13 -15.66 24.74
N SER A 216 -23.48 -15.99 23.49
CA SER A 216 -22.55 -16.56 22.50
C SER A 216 -21.71 -15.51 21.76
N THR A 217 -22.02 -14.21 21.90
CA THR A 217 -21.34 -13.13 21.17
C THR A 217 -20.72 -12.15 22.16
N ASP A 218 -19.45 -12.40 22.49
CA ASP A 218 -18.58 -11.44 23.16
C ASP A 218 -18.30 -10.25 22.22
N ILE A 219 -19.24 -9.30 22.13
CA ILE A 219 -19.11 -8.14 21.23
C ILE A 219 -19.65 -6.88 21.91
N ARG A 220 -18.74 -6.15 22.57
CA ARG A 220 -18.83 -4.69 22.65
C ARG A 220 -18.79 -4.14 21.23
N ARG A 221 -19.93 -3.69 20.67
CA ARG A 221 -20.03 -2.60 19.67
C ARG A 221 -21.49 -2.27 19.37
N LEU A 222 -21.88 -1.05 19.70
CA LEU A 222 -23.21 -0.50 19.50
C LEU A 222 -23.38 0.08 18.09
N ARG A 223 -24.61 -0.15 17.58
CA ARG A 223 -25.43 0.70 16.69
C ARG A 223 -24.88 1.12 15.33
N THR A 224 -25.35 0.41 14.30
CA THR A 224 -25.93 1.03 13.09
C THR A 224 -27.14 0.21 12.59
N PRO A 225 -28.15 0.85 11.96
CA PRO A 225 -29.31 0.15 11.43
C PRO A 225 -29.07 -0.34 9.98
N LYS A 226 -29.61 -1.54 9.71
CA LYS A 226 -29.73 -2.25 8.43
C LYS A 226 -28.46 -2.78 7.75
N SER A 227 -28.45 -4.12 7.64
CA SER A 227 -27.64 -5.01 6.81
C SER A 227 -26.11 -5.00 6.98
N ARG A 228 -25.62 -6.12 7.54
CA ARG A 228 -24.28 -6.74 7.40
C ARG A 228 -23.12 -5.79 7.09
N ARG A 229 -22.41 -5.31 8.12
CA ARG A 229 -21.00 -4.90 7.96
C ARG A 229 -20.33 -4.60 9.30
N ILE A 230 -19.22 -5.26 9.59
CA ILE A 230 -18.10 -4.64 10.29
C ILE A 230 -16.82 -5.15 9.62
N ILE A 231 -15.99 -4.19 9.22
CA ILE A 231 -14.70 -4.38 8.57
C ILE A 231 -13.66 -4.48 9.69
N LEU A 232 -12.78 -5.47 9.67
CA LEU A 232 -11.56 -5.44 10.50
C LEU A 232 -10.48 -4.72 9.69
N GLU A 233 -10.57 -3.38 9.61
CA GLU A 233 -9.48 -2.59 9.04
C GLU A 233 -8.38 -2.44 10.09
N THR A 234 -7.35 -3.28 9.99
CA THR A 234 -6.02 -2.89 10.46
C THR A 234 -5.14 -2.77 9.22
N PRO A 235 -4.94 -1.56 8.67
CA PRO A 235 -4.03 -1.39 7.55
C PRO A 235 -2.60 -1.63 8.05
N ILE A 236 -2.03 -2.79 7.73
CA ILE A 236 -0.61 -3.05 7.99
C ILE A 236 0.16 -2.43 6.82
N HIS A 237 0.79 -1.29 7.07
CA HIS A 237 1.67 -0.64 6.09
C HIS A 237 3.04 -1.31 6.14
N LEU A 238 3.39 -2.01 5.07
CA LEU A 238 4.72 -2.59 4.89
C LEU A 238 5.47 -1.75 3.88
N GLN A 239 6.43 -0.96 4.38
CA GLN A 239 7.39 -0.24 3.57
C GLN A 239 8.67 -1.07 3.44
N SER A 240 9.26 -1.05 2.24
CA SER A 240 10.56 -1.67 1.94
C SER A 240 11.71 -0.77 2.37
#